data_AF-A0A965EJ85-F1
#
_entry.id   AF-A0A965EJ85-F1
#
_cell.length_a   1.000
_cell.length_b   1.000
_cell.length_c   1.000
_cell.angle_alpha   90.00
_cell.angle_beta   90.00
_cell.angle_gamma   90.00
#
_symmetry.space_group_name_H-M   'P 1'
#
loop_
_entity.id
_entity.type
_entity.pdbx_description
1 polymer ?
#
loop_
_entity_poly.entity_id
_entity_poly.type
_entity_poly.pdbx_seq_one_letter_code
_entity_poly.pdbx_strand_id
1 'polypeptide(L)'
;MKKQRSLISKAHLLAFVSVLLLAACTSRFPVDKPYWTDEDYRAVWLELYSMSKDEELPRFSNPETNEVIRKIITPQNYEVVLEDSELGLNYRNEVSQKFFDHIRSIIDLYGQMDVQDKFVYAEELAELRNFFLGFQIVYFKIGNENIA
;
A
#
# COMPACT_ATOMS: atom_id res chain seq x y z
N MET A 1 -26.36 -27.41 40.20
CA MET A 1 -25.17 -27.78 39.38
C MET A 1 -25.22 -27.37 37.90
N LYS A 2 -26.36 -27.42 37.18
CA LYS A 2 -26.42 -27.03 35.75
C LYS A 2 -26.07 -25.56 35.46
N LYS A 3 -26.48 -24.62 36.32
CA LYS A 3 -26.28 -23.17 36.13
C LYS A 3 -24.80 -22.74 36.17
N GLN A 4 -23.99 -23.42 37.00
CA GLN A 4 -22.57 -23.11 37.18
C GLN A 4 -21.71 -23.59 36.00
N ARG A 5 -22.04 -24.74 35.41
CA ARG A 5 -21.40 -25.23 34.16
C ARG A 5 -21.70 -24.31 32.95
N SER A 6 -22.91 -23.75 32.88
CA SER A 6 -23.30 -22.79 31.83
C SER A 6 -22.52 -21.47 31.93
N LEU A 7 -22.26 -20.98 33.13
CA LEU A 7 -21.49 -19.75 33.36
C LEU A 7 -20.00 -19.93 33.00
N ILE A 8 -19.41 -21.07 33.36
CA ILE A 8 -18.01 -21.40 33.02
C ILE A 8 -17.82 -21.53 31.50
N SER A 9 -18.79 -22.15 30.80
CA SER A 9 -18.80 -22.23 29.33
C SER A 9 -18.88 -20.86 28.66
N LYS A 10 -19.69 -19.94 29.16
CA LYS A 10 -19.79 -18.56 28.64
C LYS A 10 -18.51 -17.75 28.91
N ALA A 11 -17.91 -17.93 30.08
CA ALA A 11 -16.66 -17.26 30.44
C ALA A 11 -15.48 -17.71 29.55
N HIS A 12 -15.40 -19.00 29.22
CA HIS A 12 -14.38 -19.51 28.29
C HIS A 12 -14.61 -19.04 26.85
N LEU A 13 -15.87 -18.94 26.40
CA LEU A 13 -16.20 -18.40 25.08
C LEU A 13 -15.80 -16.90 24.97
N LEU A 14 -16.09 -16.10 25.99
CA LEU A 14 -15.71 -14.68 26.07
C LEU A 14 -14.19 -14.49 26.14
N ALA A 15 -13.49 -15.34 26.90
CA ALA A 15 -12.02 -15.34 26.95
C ALA A 15 -11.40 -15.72 25.60
N PHE A 16 -11.98 -16.69 24.88
CA PHE A 16 -11.49 -17.10 23.56
C PHE A 16 -11.75 -16.04 22.49
N VAL A 17 -12.92 -15.38 22.51
CA VAL A 17 -13.24 -14.27 21.60
C VAL A 17 -12.36 -13.04 21.87
N SER A 18 -12.06 -12.72 23.14
CA SER A 18 -11.15 -11.63 23.46
C SER A 18 -9.70 -11.92 23.07
N VAL A 19 -9.23 -13.17 23.19
CA VAL A 19 -7.92 -13.59 22.67
C VAL A 19 -7.87 -13.54 21.14
N LEU A 20 -8.95 -13.92 20.44
CA LEU A 20 -9.05 -13.79 18.98
C LEU A 20 -9.09 -12.32 18.52
N LEU A 21 -9.76 -11.44 19.27
CA LEU A 21 -9.81 -9.99 18.99
C LEU A 21 -8.47 -9.30 19.27
N LEU A 22 -7.69 -9.77 20.26
CA LEU A 22 -6.33 -9.28 20.51
C LEU A 22 -5.30 -9.84 19.52
N ALA A 23 -5.60 -10.97 18.87
CA ALA A 23 -4.78 -11.55 17.80
C ALA A 23 -5.05 -10.91 16.42
N ALA A 24 -6.05 -10.03 16.30
CA ALA A 24 -6.21 -9.16 15.13
C ALA A 24 -5.14 -8.06 15.19
N CYS A 25 -3.88 -8.46 15.00
CA CYS A 25 -2.77 -7.56 14.79
C CYS A 25 -3.03 -6.87 13.46
N THR A 26 -3.52 -5.64 13.49
CA THR A 26 -3.66 -4.83 12.28
C THR A 26 -2.27 -4.60 11.74
N SER A 27 -1.92 -5.26 10.64
CA SER A 27 -0.67 -5.00 9.92
C SER A 27 -0.53 -3.50 9.69
N ARG A 28 0.67 -2.97 9.91
CA ARG A 28 1.04 -1.57 9.65
C ARG A 28 0.69 -1.14 8.22
N PHE A 29 0.73 -2.09 7.29
CA PHE A 29 0.37 -1.89 5.89
C PHE A 29 -0.83 -2.77 5.52
N PRO A 30 -1.84 -2.26 4.81
CA PRO A 30 -3.06 -2.99 4.50
C PRO A 30 -2.87 -3.95 3.30
N VAL A 31 -1.87 -4.83 3.36
CA VAL A 31 -1.47 -5.72 2.25
C VAL A 31 -2.57 -6.70 1.83
N ASP A 32 -3.47 -7.05 2.76
CA ASP A 32 -4.61 -7.95 2.51
C ASP A 32 -5.73 -7.34 1.66
N LYS A 33 -5.74 -6.00 1.46
CA LYS A 33 -6.75 -5.37 0.60
C LYS A 33 -6.55 -5.86 -0.84
N PRO A 34 -7.62 -6.11 -1.61
CA PRO A 34 -7.49 -6.58 -3.00
C PRO A 34 -6.69 -5.59 -3.87
N TYR A 35 -6.90 -4.30 -3.66
CA TYR A 35 -6.17 -3.22 -4.28
C TYR A 35 -6.06 -2.03 -3.31
N TRP A 36 -5.10 -1.15 -3.55
CA TRP A 36 -4.90 0.10 -2.82
C TRP A 36 -5.42 1.29 -3.62
N THR A 37 -6.25 2.11 -2.98
CA THR A 37 -6.72 3.40 -3.52
C THR A 37 -5.65 4.49 -3.38
N ASP A 38 -5.90 5.68 -3.92
CA ASP A 38 -5.02 6.84 -3.71
C ASP A 38 -4.88 7.18 -2.21
N GLU A 39 -5.96 7.05 -1.44
CA GLU A 39 -5.94 7.25 0.02
C GLU A 39 -5.06 6.21 0.74
N ASP A 40 -5.09 4.95 0.30
CA ASP A 40 -4.20 3.91 0.83
C ASP A 40 -2.73 4.25 0.50
N TYR A 41 -2.43 4.69 -0.73
CA TYR A 41 -1.08 5.13 -1.09
C TYR A 41 -0.61 6.33 -0.26
N ARG A 42 -1.50 7.29 0.01
CA ARG A 42 -1.22 8.42 0.89
C ARG A 42 -0.86 7.93 2.30
N ALA A 43 -1.64 7.00 2.85
CA ALA A 43 -1.39 6.42 4.17
C ALA A 43 -0.07 5.64 4.21
N VAL A 44 0.20 4.81 3.19
CA VAL A 44 1.45 4.06 3.05
C VAL A 44 2.64 5.00 2.96
N TRP A 45 2.56 6.05 2.14
CA TRP A 45 3.63 7.04 2.06
C TRP A 45 3.89 7.73 3.40
N LEU A 46 2.85 8.16 4.12
CA LEU A 46 2.98 8.77 5.44
C LEU A 46 3.66 7.82 6.43
N GLU A 47 3.29 6.56 6.39
CA GLU A 47 3.84 5.52 7.24
C GLU A 47 5.33 5.30 6.95
N LEU A 48 5.69 5.14 5.67
CA LEU A 48 7.08 5.00 5.22
C LEU A 48 7.93 6.22 5.58
N TYR A 49 7.40 7.42 5.39
CA TYR A 49 8.09 8.67 5.73
C TYR A 49 8.31 8.83 7.24
N SER A 50 7.42 8.26 8.06
CA SER A 50 7.46 8.36 9.52
C SER A 50 8.29 7.25 10.17
N MET A 51 8.85 6.32 9.40
CA MET A 51 9.75 5.28 9.91
C MET A 51 10.94 5.92 10.61
N SER A 52 11.35 5.33 11.74
CA SER A 52 12.52 5.82 12.47
C SER A 52 13.80 5.62 11.64
N LYS A 53 14.85 6.38 11.94
CA LYS A 53 16.13 6.29 11.20
C LYS A 53 16.81 4.92 11.29
N ASP A 54 16.44 4.14 12.30
CA ASP A 54 16.98 2.80 12.54
C ASP A 54 16.13 1.71 11.87
N GLU A 55 14.97 2.05 11.32
CA GLU A 55 14.11 1.16 10.55
C GLU A 55 14.43 1.26 9.05
N GLU A 56 14.59 0.11 8.40
CA GLU A 56 14.72 0.07 6.95
C GLU A 56 13.35 0.11 6.26
N LEU A 57 13.25 0.83 5.13
CA LEU A 57 12.11 0.72 4.23
C LEU A 57 11.88 -0.74 3.79
N PRO A 58 10.65 -1.12 3.43
CA PRO A 58 10.35 -2.43 2.87
C PRO A 58 11.26 -2.82 1.70
N ARG A 59 11.71 -4.07 1.69
CA ARG A 59 12.62 -4.60 0.67
C ARG A 59 12.14 -5.92 0.11
N PHE A 60 12.48 -6.24 -1.13
CA PHE A 60 12.20 -7.56 -1.71
C PHE A 60 12.96 -8.68 -1.00
N SER A 61 14.18 -8.37 -0.54
CA SER A 61 15.07 -9.30 0.16
C SER A 61 14.66 -9.58 1.60
N ASN A 62 13.83 -8.73 2.22
CA ASN A 62 13.38 -8.91 3.59
C ASN A 62 12.02 -9.65 3.61
N PRO A 63 11.97 -10.92 4.08
CA PRO A 63 10.75 -11.74 4.05
C PRO A 63 9.58 -11.16 4.86
N GLU A 64 9.84 -10.32 5.86
CA GLU A 64 8.79 -9.72 6.69
C GLU A 64 8.12 -8.52 6.02
N THR A 65 8.80 -7.88 5.06
CA THR A 65 8.33 -6.63 4.43
C THR A 65 8.15 -6.76 2.92
N ASN A 66 8.56 -7.87 2.30
CA ASN A 66 8.55 -8.01 0.85
C ASN A 66 7.13 -7.91 0.25
N GLU A 67 6.11 -8.31 0.99
CA GLU A 67 4.72 -8.22 0.55
C GLU A 67 4.28 -6.76 0.43
N VAL A 68 4.80 -5.87 1.28
CA VAL A 68 4.50 -4.43 1.22
C VAL A 68 5.04 -3.84 -0.07
N ILE A 69 6.31 -4.08 -0.42
CA ILE A 69 6.87 -3.53 -1.65
C ILE A 69 6.20 -4.13 -2.89
N ARG A 70 5.91 -5.43 -2.90
CA ARG A 70 5.12 -6.08 -3.97
C ARG A 70 3.74 -5.45 -4.10
N LYS A 71 3.11 -5.11 -2.99
CA LYS A 71 1.82 -4.46 -2.97
C LYS A 71 1.89 -3.03 -3.49
N ILE A 72 2.93 -2.27 -3.16
CA ILE A 72 3.17 -0.93 -3.73
C ILE A 72 3.25 -1.01 -5.26
N ILE A 73 3.97 -1.98 -5.83
CA ILE A 73 4.17 -2.07 -7.29
C ILE A 73 3.11 -2.91 -8.03
N THR A 74 1.93 -3.13 -7.44
CA THR A 74 0.86 -3.91 -8.07
C THR A 74 0.05 -3.03 -9.04
N PRO A 75 0.03 -3.31 -10.37
CA PRO A 75 -0.69 -2.51 -11.36
C PRO A 75 -2.20 -2.39 -11.09
N GLN A 76 -2.80 -3.46 -10.56
CA GLN A 76 -4.23 -3.50 -10.24
C GLN A 76 -4.66 -2.40 -9.25
N ASN A 77 -3.72 -1.82 -8.50
CA ASN A 77 -4.00 -0.69 -7.61
C ASN A 77 -4.57 0.52 -8.34
N TYR A 78 -4.05 0.84 -9.53
CA TYR A 78 -4.56 1.97 -10.33
C TYR A 78 -5.50 1.51 -11.45
N GLU A 79 -5.28 0.32 -12.04
CA GLU A 79 -6.08 -0.16 -13.19
C GLU A 79 -7.56 -0.23 -12.85
N VAL A 80 -7.91 -0.66 -11.64
CA VAL A 80 -9.30 -0.82 -11.19
C VAL A 80 -10.13 0.48 -11.24
N VAL A 81 -9.48 1.65 -11.11
CA VAL A 81 -10.16 2.94 -11.22
C VAL A 81 -9.91 3.59 -12.58
N LEU A 82 -8.66 3.55 -13.06
CA LEU A 82 -8.26 4.31 -14.23
C LEU A 82 -8.74 3.68 -15.55
N GLU A 83 -8.93 2.37 -15.58
CA GLU A 83 -9.41 1.64 -16.76
C GLU A 83 -10.91 1.34 -16.73
N ASP A 84 -11.62 1.69 -15.66
CA ASP A 84 -13.06 1.51 -15.57
C ASP A 84 -13.80 2.53 -16.43
N SER A 85 -14.38 2.06 -17.54
CA SER A 85 -15.13 2.89 -18.49
C SER A 85 -16.46 3.40 -17.96
N GLU A 86 -16.99 2.80 -16.89
CA GLU A 86 -18.23 3.25 -16.25
C GLU A 86 -17.99 4.49 -15.37
N LEU A 87 -16.73 4.77 -15.02
CA LEU A 87 -16.36 5.97 -14.27
C LEU A 87 -16.14 7.17 -15.19
N GLY A 88 -16.67 8.32 -14.75
CA GLY A 88 -16.53 9.58 -15.47
C GLY A 88 -15.06 10.00 -15.66
N LEU A 89 -14.75 10.53 -16.86
CA LEU A 89 -13.39 10.92 -17.24
C LEU A 89 -12.74 11.93 -16.28
N ASN A 90 -13.50 12.95 -15.85
CA ASN A 90 -13.01 13.93 -14.87
C ASN A 90 -12.57 13.27 -13.55
N TYR A 91 -13.34 12.29 -13.06
CA TYR A 91 -13.02 11.58 -11.82
C TYR A 91 -11.77 10.73 -11.99
N ARG A 92 -11.67 9.96 -13.09
CA ARG A 92 -10.47 9.17 -13.40
C ARG A 92 -9.23 10.06 -13.52
N ASN A 93 -9.35 11.23 -14.15
CA ASN A 93 -8.27 12.20 -14.26
C ASN A 93 -7.84 12.72 -12.87
N GLU A 94 -8.78 13.11 -12.01
CA GLU A 94 -8.48 13.55 -10.64
C GLU A 94 -7.76 12.46 -9.82
N VAL A 95 -8.28 11.24 -9.84
CA VAL A 95 -7.66 10.10 -9.13
C VAL A 95 -6.27 9.80 -9.67
N SER A 96 -6.09 9.84 -10.99
CA SER A 96 -4.79 9.63 -11.62
C SER A 96 -3.75 10.65 -11.16
N GLN A 97 -4.13 11.92 -10.97
CA GLN A 97 -3.22 12.95 -10.45
C GLN A 97 -2.77 12.63 -9.02
N LYS A 98 -3.69 12.18 -8.15
CA LYS A 98 -3.36 11.80 -6.77
C LYS A 98 -2.40 10.62 -6.73
N PHE A 99 -2.66 9.58 -7.53
CA PHE A 99 -1.72 8.45 -7.67
C PHE A 99 -0.34 8.91 -8.13
N PHE A 100 -0.28 9.79 -9.14
CA PHE A 100 0.98 10.31 -9.65
C PHE A 100 1.82 10.95 -8.54
N ASP A 101 1.20 11.81 -7.74
CA ASP A 101 1.87 12.53 -6.66
C ASP A 101 2.35 11.58 -5.55
N HIS A 102 1.55 10.56 -5.20
CA HIS A 102 1.92 9.57 -4.18
C HIS A 102 3.04 8.65 -4.65
N ILE A 103 2.94 8.09 -5.87
CA ILE A 103 3.96 7.19 -6.41
C ILE A 103 5.30 7.93 -6.56
N ARG A 104 5.28 9.19 -7.03
CA ARG A 104 6.47 10.04 -7.10
C ARG A 104 7.11 10.23 -5.72
N SER A 105 6.30 10.51 -4.70
CA SER A 105 6.79 10.69 -3.34
C SER A 105 7.42 9.41 -2.76
N ILE A 106 6.88 8.25 -3.10
CA ILE A 106 7.48 6.95 -2.72
C ILE A 106 8.80 6.75 -3.48
N ILE A 107 8.85 7.01 -4.79
CA ILE A 107 10.10 6.91 -5.58
C ILE A 107 11.20 7.79 -5.01
N ASP A 108 10.88 9.03 -4.63
CA ASP A 108 11.84 9.96 -4.03
C ASP A 108 12.39 9.40 -2.71
N LEU A 109 11.56 8.73 -1.91
CA LEU A 109 11.97 8.09 -0.66
C LEU A 109 12.95 6.93 -0.88
N TYR A 110 12.71 6.10 -1.90
CA TYR A 110 13.62 5.00 -2.29
C TYR A 110 14.85 5.50 -3.07
N GLY A 111 14.85 6.74 -3.53
CA GLY A 111 15.94 7.41 -4.23
C GLY A 111 17.12 7.84 -3.35
N GLN A 112 17.11 7.49 -2.06
CA GLN A 112 18.17 7.82 -1.12
C GLN A 112 19.52 7.18 -1.52
N MET A 113 20.59 7.96 -1.36
CA MET A 113 21.96 7.54 -1.62
C MET A 113 22.77 7.53 -0.32
N ASP A 114 23.73 6.62 -0.24
CA ASP A 114 24.71 6.58 0.83
C ASP A 114 25.84 7.62 0.62
N VAL A 115 26.78 7.66 1.55
CA VAL A 115 27.94 8.57 1.49
C VAL A 115 28.92 8.29 0.34
N GLN A 116 28.70 7.20 -0.42
CA GLN A 116 29.48 6.80 -1.59
C GLN A 116 28.70 7.03 -2.90
N ASP A 117 27.61 7.81 -2.85
CA ASP A 117 26.71 8.08 -3.98
C ASP A 117 26.07 6.81 -4.57
N LYS A 118 25.85 5.77 -3.75
CA LYS A 118 25.16 4.55 -4.16
C LYS A 118 23.74 4.54 -3.62
N PHE A 119 22.79 4.13 -4.45
CA PHE A 119 21.40 3.95 -4.01
C PHE A 119 21.31 2.88 -2.93
N VAL A 120 20.68 3.23 -1.79
CA VAL A 120 20.47 2.32 -0.65
C VAL A 120 19.46 1.22 -0.98
N TYR A 121 18.50 1.51 -1.86
CA TYR A 121 17.41 0.64 -2.28
C TYR A 121 17.36 0.50 -3.81
N ALA A 122 18.50 0.18 -4.43
CA ALA A 122 18.64 0.18 -5.89
C ALA A 122 17.65 -0.76 -6.60
N GLU A 123 17.42 -1.95 -6.04
CA GLU A 123 16.49 -2.95 -6.59
C GLU A 123 15.04 -2.46 -6.53
N GLU A 124 14.60 -2.03 -5.34
CA GLU A 124 13.25 -1.49 -5.14
C GLU A 124 12.99 -0.24 -5.98
N LEU A 125 13.98 0.65 -6.07
CA LEU A 125 13.89 1.86 -6.90
C LEU A 125 13.73 1.53 -8.39
N ALA A 126 14.42 0.50 -8.90
CA ALA A 126 14.31 0.08 -10.29
C ALA A 126 12.89 -0.44 -10.59
N GLU A 127 12.35 -1.30 -9.72
CA GLU A 127 11.00 -1.84 -9.88
C GLU A 127 9.90 -0.78 -9.71
N LEU A 128 10.06 0.14 -8.74
CA LEU A 128 9.15 1.28 -8.58
C LEU A 128 9.11 2.17 -9.82
N ARG A 129 10.27 2.42 -10.45
CA ARG A 129 10.35 3.19 -11.69
C ARG A 129 9.70 2.44 -12.86
N ASN A 130 9.93 1.14 -12.99
CA ASN A 130 9.28 0.32 -14.01
C ASN A 130 7.75 0.34 -13.86
N PHE A 131 7.25 0.17 -12.64
CA PHE A 131 5.83 0.31 -12.31
C PHE A 131 5.30 1.70 -12.68
N PHE A 132 6.02 2.77 -12.33
CA PHE A 132 5.62 4.13 -12.61
C PHE A 132 5.57 4.46 -14.11
N LEU A 133 6.48 3.89 -14.92
CA LEU A 133 6.41 4.00 -16.38
C LEU A 133 5.13 3.36 -16.94
N GLY A 134 4.73 2.19 -16.41
CA GLY A 134 3.45 1.55 -16.77
C GLY A 134 2.25 2.43 -16.43
N PHE A 135 2.23 2.96 -15.21
CA PHE A 135 1.22 3.91 -14.75
C PHE A 135 1.16 5.17 -15.64
N GLN A 136 2.31 5.74 -16.00
CA GLN A 136 2.40 6.96 -16.81
C GLN A 136 1.70 6.83 -18.17
N ILE A 137 1.72 5.64 -18.79
CA ILE A 137 1.02 5.39 -20.06
C ILE A 137 -0.49 5.63 -19.88
N VAL A 138 -1.07 5.11 -18.81
CA VAL A 138 -2.51 5.26 -18.51
C VAL A 138 -2.83 6.70 -18.08
N TYR A 139 -2.00 7.29 -17.22
CA TYR A 139 -2.13 8.68 -16.77
C TYR A 139 -2.17 9.67 -17.94
N PHE A 140 -1.20 9.60 -18.86
CA PHE A 140 -1.16 10.52 -20.00
C PHE A 140 -2.29 10.28 -20.99
N LYS A 141 -2.74 9.02 -21.15
CA LYS A 141 -3.92 8.71 -21.97
C LYS A 141 -5.17 9.41 -21.43
N ILE A 142 -5.45 9.28 -20.14
CA ILE A 142 -6.60 9.92 -19.49
C ILE A 142 -6.50 11.45 -19.60
N GLY A 143 -5.33 12.02 -19.34
CA GLY A 143 -5.10 13.45 -19.46
C GLY A 143 -5.37 13.97 -20.88
N ASN A 144 -4.93 13.23 -21.90
CA ASN A 144 -5.18 13.57 -23.30
C ASN A 144 -6.67 13.47 -23.68
N GLU A 145 -7.36 12.41 -23.22
CA GLU A 145 -8.80 12.26 -23.43
C GLU A 145 -9.60 13.41 -22.78
N ASN A 146 -9.12 13.93 -21.63
CA ASN A 146 -9.83 14.96 -20.87
C ASN A 146 -9.71 16.37 -21.47
N ILE A 147 -8.78 16.60 -22.40
CA ILE A 147 -8.57 17.89 -23.08
C ILE A 147 -8.95 17.87 -24.56
N ALA A 148 -9.28 16.70 -25.10
CA ALA A 148 -9.70 16.50 -26.49
C ALA A 148 -11.16 16.91 -26.70
#